data_AF-A0AA43CW87-F1
#
_entry.id   AF-A0AA43CW87-F1
#
_cell.length_a   1.000
_cell.length_b   1.000
_cell.length_c   1.000
_cell.angle_alpha   90.00
_cell.angle_beta   90.00
_cell.angle_gamma   90.00
#
_symmetry.space_group_name_H-M   'P 1'
#
loop_
_entity.id
_entity.type
_entity.pdbx_description
1 polymer ?
#
loop_
_entity_poly.entity_id
_entity_poly.type
_entity_poly.pdbx_seq_one_letter_code
_entity_poly.pdbx_strand_id
1 'polypeptide(L)'
;DKIFPGCRLLDIHEYLLERDVSLSGISGTRYMYHDPCHTPMKTHAPLKVVNTLMATPVTLNERCCGESGTLAVTRPDISTQVRFRKEEEMRRGAEKLRADGTTDKIKILTSCPSCLQGLARYDADTGVEADYIVVEMARHLLGASWMEDYIARANNGGIERVLL
;
A
#
# COMPACT_ATOMS: atom_id res chain seq x y z
N ASP A 1 28.00 -19.89 -2.83
CA ASP A 1 26.80 -20.74 -2.70
C ASP A 1 25.54 -19.91 -2.49
N LYS A 2 24.41 -20.30 -3.08
CA LYS A 2 23.10 -19.64 -2.84
C LYS A 2 22.41 -20.36 -1.68
N ILE A 3 21.89 -19.62 -0.70
CA ILE A 3 21.21 -20.19 0.48
C ILE A 3 19.93 -20.94 0.06
N PHE A 4 19.27 -20.52 -1.02
CA PHE A 4 18.03 -21.12 -1.52
C PHE A 4 18.07 -21.32 -3.05
N PRO A 5 18.79 -22.35 -3.55
CA PRO A 5 18.88 -22.61 -4.99
C PRO A 5 17.54 -23.08 -5.54
N GLY A 6 17.10 -22.48 -6.66
CA GLY A 6 15.83 -22.83 -7.32
C GLY A 6 14.58 -22.19 -6.70
N CYS A 7 14.70 -21.50 -5.55
CA CYS A 7 13.57 -20.79 -4.95
C CYS A 7 13.21 -19.53 -5.76
N ARG A 8 11.90 -19.30 -5.91
CA ARG A 8 11.36 -18.07 -6.49
C ARG A 8 11.37 -16.97 -5.42
N LEU A 9 11.80 -15.77 -5.80
CA LEU A 9 11.58 -14.56 -5.01
C LEU A 9 10.35 -13.86 -5.58
N LEU A 10 9.32 -13.72 -4.76
CA LEU A 10 8.04 -13.19 -5.16
C LEU A 10 7.54 -12.21 -4.10
N ASP A 11 6.98 -11.09 -4.53
CA ASP A 11 6.31 -10.18 -3.62
C ASP A 11 4.97 -10.77 -3.14
N ILE A 12 4.57 -10.44 -1.90
CA ILE A 12 3.35 -11.01 -1.30
C ILE A 12 2.09 -10.74 -2.14
N HIS A 13 2.00 -9.59 -2.81
CA HIS A 13 0.83 -9.24 -3.62
C HIS A 13 0.76 -10.11 -4.89
N GLU A 14 1.92 -10.42 -5.48
CA GLU A 14 1.99 -11.35 -6.61
C GLU A 14 1.69 -12.78 -6.18
N TYR A 15 2.12 -13.18 -4.98
CA TYR A 15 1.76 -14.47 -4.41
C TYR A 15 0.25 -14.58 -4.18
N LEU A 16 -0.40 -13.56 -3.61
CA LEU A 16 -1.86 -13.54 -3.43
C LEU A 16 -2.61 -13.63 -4.77
N LEU A 17 -2.09 -12.95 -5.80
CA LEU A 17 -2.62 -13.04 -7.16
C LEU A 17 -2.53 -14.47 -7.72
N GLU A 18 -1.38 -15.15 -7.56
CA GLU A 18 -1.21 -16.55 -7.99
C GLU A 18 -2.10 -17.54 -7.23
N ARG A 19 -2.60 -17.13 -6.06
CA ARG A 19 -3.50 -17.94 -5.22
C ARG A 19 -4.98 -17.60 -5.42
N ASP A 20 -5.30 -16.79 -6.43
CA ASP A 20 -6.67 -16.33 -6.70
C ASP A 20 -7.32 -15.63 -5.50
N VAL A 21 -6.51 -14.95 -4.66
CA VAL A 21 -7.01 -14.16 -3.54
C VAL A 21 -7.36 -12.77 -4.03
N SER A 22 -8.63 -12.38 -3.90
CA SER A 22 -9.09 -11.02 -4.17
C SER A 22 -10.21 -10.64 -3.22
N LEU A 23 -10.51 -9.34 -3.16
CA LEU A 23 -11.70 -8.84 -2.51
C LEU A 23 -12.94 -9.08 -3.39
N SER A 24 -14.12 -8.94 -2.81
CA SER A 24 -15.40 -9.15 -3.49
C SER A 24 -16.28 -7.91 -3.36
N GLY A 25 -16.01 -6.89 -4.17
CA GLY A 25 -16.82 -5.66 -4.26
C GLY A 25 -16.79 -4.83 -2.97
N ILE A 26 -15.92 -3.84 -2.92
CA ILE A 26 -15.81 -2.92 -1.78
C ILE A 26 -16.78 -1.74 -2.01
N SER A 27 -17.49 -1.34 -0.96
CA SER A 27 -18.33 -0.14 -0.95
C SER A 27 -17.81 0.90 0.04
N GLY A 28 -18.16 2.17 -0.18
CA GLY A 28 -17.84 3.27 0.73
C GLY A 28 -16.37 3.73 0.73
N THR A 29 -15.51 3.13 -0.09
CA THR A 29 -14.09 3.52 -0.26
C THR A 29 -13.67 3.43 -1.72
N ARG A 30 -12.97 4.46 -2.18
CA ARG A 30 -12.32 4.52 -3.51
C ARG A 30 -10.82 4.56 -3.34
N TYR A 31 -10.12 3.98 -4.31
CA TYR A 31 -8.69 3.75 -4.20
C TYR A 31 -7.92 4.41 -5.34
N MET A 32 -6.77 4.94 -4.98
CA MET A 32 -5.66 5.20 -5.89
C MET A 32 -4.44 4.42 -5.41
N TYR A 33 -3.46 4.22 -6.27
CA TYR A 33 -2.27 3.42 -5.97
C TYR A 33 -1.00 4.23 -6.19
N HIS A 34 -0.13 4.25 -5.19
CA HIS A 34 1.24 4.70 -5.31
C HIS A 34 2.16 3.51 -5.54
N ASP A 35 2.60 3.36 -6.79
CA ASP A 35 3.67 2.43 -7.14
C ASP A 35 5.00 2.97 -6.60
N PRO A 36 5.69 2.24 -5.70
CA PRO A 36 6.94 2.70 -5.12
C PRO A 36 8.02 2.90 -6.18
N CYS A 37 8.90 3.90 -5.99
CA CYS A 37 10.08 4.09 -6.86
C CYS A 37 10.97 2.83 -6.96
N HIS A 38 10.96 2.02 -5.90
CA HIS A 38 11.55 0.69 -5.86
C HIS A 38 10.46 -0.38 -5.73
N THR A 39 9.64 -0.52 -6.78
CA THR A 39 8.50 -1.46 -6.76
C THR A 39 8.96 -2.88 -6.43
N PRO A 40 8.35 -3.57 -5.44
CA PRO A 40 8.78 -4.91 -5.06
C PRO A 40 8.26 -5.99 -6.02
N MET A 41 7.18 -5.72 -6.76
CA MET A 41 6.57 -6.64 -7.71
C MET A 41 7.40 -6.70 -9.00
N LYS A 42 7.84 -7.90 -9.41
CA LYS A 42 8.79 -8.09 -10.53
C LYS A 42 8.24 -8.92 -11.68
N THR A 43 7.19 -9.68 -11.44
CA THR A 43 6.59 -10.64 -12.39
C THR A 43 5.41 -10.04 -13.13
N HIS A 44 4.62 -9.20 -12.45
CA HIS A 44 3.43 -8.56 -13.01
C HIS A 44 3.49 -7.04 -12.87
N ALA A 45 2.78 -6.34 -13.76
CA ALA A 45 2.64 -4.89 -13.68
C ALA A 45 1.92 -4.51 -12.36
N PRO A 46 2.52 -3.67 -11.50
CA PRO A 46 1.98 -3.34 -10.17
C PRO A 46 0.51 -2.92 -10.18
N LEU A 47 0.13 -2.00 -11.07
CA LEU A 47 -1.24 -1.51 -11.18
C LEU A 47 -2.24 -2.61 -11.53
N LYS A 48 -1.83 -3.59 -12.36
CA LYS A 48 -2.67 -4.76 -12.68
C LYS A 48 -2.90 -5.62 -11.45
N VAL A 49 -1.83 -5.91 -10.69
CA VAL A 49 -1.92 -6.69 -9.44
C VAL A 49 -2.89 -6.03 -8.47
N VAL A 50 -2.72 -4.73 -8.20
CA VAL A 50 -3.59 -4.02 -7.24
C VAL A 50 -5.05 -3.98 -7.70
N ASN A 51 -5.32 -3.71 -8.98
CA ASN A 51 -6.70 -3.73 -9.49
C ASN A 51 -7.34 -5.12 -9.35
N THR A 52 -6.60 -6.18 -9.62
CA THR A 52 -7.12 -7.55 -9.46
C THR A 52 -7.37 -7.90 -7.99
N LEU A 53 -6.39 -7.63 -7.11
CA LEU A 53 -6.52 -7.93 -5.68
C LEU A 53 -7.65 -7.15 -5.01
N MET A 54 -7.79 -5.86 -5.34
CA MET A 54 -8.81 -4.99 -4.76
C MET A 54 -10.19 -5.18 -5.39
N ALA A 55 -10.28 -5.85 -6.55
CA ALA A 55 -11.53 -6.09 -7.29
C ALA A 55 -12.40 -4.83 -7.49
N THR A 56 -11.75 -3.68 -7.63
CA THR A 56 -12.36 -2.37 -7.84
C THR A 56 -11.39 -1.50 -8.65
N PRO A 57 -11.87 -0.51 -9.43
CA PRO A 57 -10.99 0.37 -10.17
C PRO A 57 -10.02 1.12 -9.24
N VAL A 58 -8.72 0.91 -9.47
CA VAL A 58 -7.65 1.63 -8.78
C VAL A 58 -6.82 2.37 -9.82
N THR A 59 -6.69 3.68 -9.66
CA THR A 59 -5.92 4.53 -10.57
C THR A 59 -4.53 4.81 -10.02
N LEU A 60 -3.55 4.98 -10.91
CA LEU A 60 -2.19 5.32 -10.49
C LEU A 60 -2.12 6.77 -9.99
N ASN A 61 -1.48 6.97 -8.84
CA ASN A 61 -1.09 8.27 -8.31
C ASN A 61 0.44 8.40 -8.36
N GLU A 62 0.92 9.10 -9.38
CA GLU A 62 2.33 9.17 -9.74
C GLU A 62 3.15 10.02 -8.75
N ARG A 63 4.45 10.18 -9.07
CA ARG A 63 5.47 10.91 -8.30
C ARG A 63 5.89 10.24 -7.00
N CYS A 64 7.17 10.45 -6.68
CA CYS A 64 7.80 10.00 -5.44
C CYS A 64 7.08 10.59 -4.23
N CYS A 65 6.97 9.82 -3.14
CA CYS A 65 6.38 10.28 -1.89
C CYS A 65 7.24 11.31 -1.12
N GLY A 66 8.48 11.57 -1.56
CA GLY A 66 9.38 12.59 -1.00
C GLY A 66 10.00 12.25 0.36
N GLU A 67 9.58 11.17 0.99
CA GLU A 67 9.91 10.86 2.39
C GLU A 67 10.74 9.58 2.56
N SER A 68 10.49 8.58 1.70
CA SER A 68 11.09 7.26 1.80
C SER A 68 12.60 7.25 1.63
N GLY A 69 13.26 6.22 2.20
CA GLY A 69 14.69 5.99 2.00
C GLY A 69 15.60 7.01 2.69
N THR A 70 15.15 7.59 3.82
CA THR A 70 15.85 8.64 4.58
C THR A 70 16.02 9.98 3.84
N LEU A 71 15.39 10.16 2.67
CA LEU A 71 15.51 11.38 1.86
C LEU A 71 15.11 12.63 2.63
N ALA A 72 13.99 12.58 3.36
CA ALA A 72 13.50 13.72 4.12
C ALA A 72 14.46 14.16 5.24
N VAL A 73 15.20 13.22 5.83
CA VAL A 73 16.17 13.50 6.90
C VAL A 73 17.51 13.97 6.33
N THR A 74 17.95 13.36 5.23
CA THR A 74 19.27 13.62 4.65
C THR A 74 19.31 14.85 3.75
N ARG A 75 18.21 15.16 3.05
CA ARG A 75 18.08 16.30 2.13
C ARG A 75 16.72 17.01 2.26
N PRO A 76 16.44 17.65 3.42
CA PRO A 76 15.18 18.36 3.66
C PRO A 76 14.92 19.49 2.65
N ASP A 77 15.98 20.08 2.11
CA ASP A 77 15.95 21.12 1.08
C ASP A 77 15.34 20.63 -0.24
N ILE A 78 15.57 19.37 -0.59
CA ILE A 78 15.00 18.72 -1.78
C ILE A 78 13.65 18.07 -1.46
N SER A 79 13.58 17.33 -0.35
CA SER A 79 12.40 16.52 -0.01
C SER A 79 11.14 17.38 0.10
N THR A 80 11.26 18.61 0.59
CA THR A 80 10.14 19.56 0.71
C THR A 80 9.50 19.85 -0.65
N GLN A 81 10.29 20.07 -1.69
CA GLN A 81 9.76 20.32 -3.04
C GLN A 81 9.11 19.07 -3.64
N VAL A 82 9.72 17.90 -3.43
CA VAL A 82 9.14 16.61 -3.85
C VAL A 82 7.81 16.38 -3.13
N ARG A 83 7.74 16.71 -1.84
CA ARG A 83 6.52 16.63 -1.03
C ARG A 83 5.41 17.50 -1.61
N PHE A 84 5.68 18.78 -1.88
CA PHE A 84 4.67 19.65 -2.50
C PHE A 84 4.14 19.08 -3.82
N ARG A 85 5.01 18.57 -4.69
CA ARG A 85 4.60 17.94 -5.94
C ARG A 85 3.73 16.70 -5.71
N LYS A 86 4.07 15.87 -4.73
CA LYS A 86 3.27 14.69 -4.40
C LYS A 86 1.90 15.07 -3.86
N GLU A 87 1.84 16.08 -3.00
CA GLU A 87 0.61 16.60 -2.42
C GLU A 87 -0.35 17.11 -3.50
N GLU A 88 0.16 17.88 -4.47
CA GLU A 88 -0.61 18.31 -5.65
C GLU A 88 -1.19 17.13 -6.43
N GLU A 89 -0.38 16.10 -6.68
CA GLU A 89 -0.84 14.90 -7.40
C GLU A 89 -1.85 14.08 -6.60
N MET A 90 -1.71 13.98 -5.28
CA MET A 90 -2.70 13.33 -4.42
C MET A 90 -4.03 14.09 -4.41
N ARG A 91 -4.01 15.43 -4.32
CA ARG A 91 -5.22 16.24 -4.42
C ARG A 91 -5.91 16.06 -5.77
N ARG A 92 -5.17 16.11 -6.87
CA ARG A 92 -5.70 15.87 -8.22
C ARG A 92 -6.31 14.48 -8.37
N GLY A 93 -5.65 13.45 -7.83
CA GLY A 93 -6.19 12.09 -7.81
C GLY A 93 -7.50 12.00 -7.03
N ALA A 94 -7.55 12.62 -5.84
CA ALA A 94 -8.74 12.64 -5.02
C ALA A 94 -9.89 13.43 -5.67
N GLU A 95 -9.61 14.59 -6.27
CA GLU A 95 -10.60 15.39 -7.01
C GLU A 95 -11.23 14.58 -8.16
N LYS A 96 -10.41 13.87 -8.94
CA LYS A 96 -10.91 12.98 -10.00
C LYS A 96 -11.82 11.89 -9.46
N LEU A 97 -11.46 11.29 -8.33
CA LEU A 97 -12.27 10.27 -7.67
C LEU A 97 -13.56 10.83 -7.04
N ARG A 98 -13.62 12.14 -6.77
CA ARG A 98 -14.82 12.86 -6.27
C ARG A 98 -15.64 13.53 -7.38
N ALA A 99 -15.24 13.41 -8.64
CA ALA A 99 -15.83 14.17 -9.75
C ALA A 99 -17.32 13.89 -9.97
N ASP A 100 -17.82 12.74 -9.52
CA ASP A 100 -19.23 12.34 -9.57
C ASP A 100 -20.04 12.76 -8.32
N GLY A 101 -19.45 13.55 -7.42
CA GLY A 101 -20.10 14.03 -6.20
C GLY A 101 -20.14 13.00 -5.06
N THR A 102 -19.38 11.90 -5.15
CA THR A 102 -19.31 10.93 -4.06
C THR A 102 -18.81 11.53 -2.74
N THR A 103 -19.28 10.97 -1.63
CA THR A 103 -18.77 11.21 -0.27
C THR A 103 -17.96 10.04 0.28
N ASP A 104 -17.65 9.05 -0.57
CA ASP A 104 -16.83 7.89 -0.21
C ASP A 104 -15.47 8.31 0.35
N LYS A 105 -14.94 7.47 1.25
CA LYS A 105 -13.55 7.62 1.69
C LYS A 105 -12.61 7.41 0.51
N ILE A 106 -11.50 8.13 0.50
CA ILE A 106 -10.47 7.96 -0.51
C ILE A 106 -9.20 7.49 0.18
N LYS A 107 -8.67 6.37 -0.31
CA LYS A 107 -7.40 5.82 0.16
C LYS A 107 -6.35 5.79 -0.94
N ILE A 108 -5.10 6.01 -0.57
CA ILE A 108 -3.93 5.73 -1.40
C ILE A 108 -3.25 4.45 -0.90
N LEU A 109 -3.23 3.44 -1.74
CA LEU A 109 -2.59 2.15 -1.45
C LEU A 109 -1.13 2.16 -1.87
N THR A 110 -0.28 1.43 -1.16
CA THR A 110 1.10 1.16 -1.59
C THR A 110 1.56 -0.23 -1.16
N SER A 111 2.64 -0.71 -1.78
CA SER A 111 3.33 -1.97 -1.47
C SER A 111 4.70 -1.74 -0.81
N CYS A 112 4.99 -0.52 -0.33
CA CYS A 112 6.26 -0.20 0.32
C CYS A 112 6.03 0.42 1.71
N PRO A 113 6.56 -0.17 2.80
CA PRO A 113 6.38 0.36 4.15
C PRO A 113 6.94 1.79 4.31
N SER A 114 8.08 2.08 3.68
CA SER A 114 8.65 3.43 3.71
C SER A 114 7.78 4.44 2.97
N CYS A 115 7.12 4.02 1.88
CA CYS A 115 6.18 4.90 1.18
C CYS A 115 4.92 5.10 2.01
N LEU A 116 4.41 4.06 2.68
CA LEU A 116 3.26 4.17 3.57
C LEU A 116 3.51 5.22 4.67
N GLN A 117 4.66 5.12 5.35
CA GLN A 117 5.03 6.10 6.38
C GLN A 117 5.08 7.54 5.82
N GLY A 118 5.63 7.71 4.62
CA GLY A 118 5.68 9.01 3.95
C GLY A 118 4.31 9.54 3.54
N LEU A 119 3.51 8.69 2.88
CA LEU A 119 2.17 9.01 2.39
C LEU A 119 1.19 9.34 3.53
N ALA A 120 1.33 8.70 4.68
CA ALA A 120 0.51 8.99 5.86
C ALA A 120 0.66 10.44 6.33
N ARG A 121 1.77 11.13 6.03
CA ARG A 121 1.98 12.54 6.39
C ARG A 121 1.22 13.54 5.51
N TYR A 122 0.54 13.06 4.47
CA TYR A 122 -0.29 13.91 3.58
C TYR A 122 -1.77 13.87 3.97
N ASP A 123 -2.17 13.02 4.91
CA ASP A 123 -3.58 12.75 5.21
C ASP A 123 -4.31 14.04 5.61
N ALA A 124 -3.77 14.79 6.58
CA ALA A 124 -4.34 16.07 7.00
C ALA A 124 -4.40 17.14 5.89
N ASP A 125 -3.46 17.11 4.94
CA ASP A 125 -3.34 18.12 3.88
C ASP A 125 -4.24 17.79 2.67
N THR A 126 -4.59 16.52 2.47
CA THR A 126 -5.26 16.03 1.24
C THR A 126 -6.61 15.36 1.50
N GLY A 127 -6.89 14.97 2.75
CA GLY A 127 -8.05 14.16 3.11
C GLY A 127 -8.03 12.79 2.42
N VAL A 128 -6.84 12.21 2.26
CA VAL A 128 -6.58 10.90 1.64
C VAL A 128 -5.78 10.05 2.61
N GLU A 129 -6.40 8.98 3.10
CA GLU A 129 -5.77 8.05 4.03
C GLU A 129 -4.81 7.11 3.28
N ALA A 130 -3.60 6.91 3.80
CA ALA A 130 -2.63 5.98 3.22
C ALA A 130 -2.74 4.61 3.89
N ASP A 131 -2.76 3.53 3.10
CA ASP A 131 -2.73 2.17 3.63
C ASP A 131 -1.86 1.23 2.79
N TYR A 132 -1.51 0.09 3.37
CA TYR A 132 -0.80 -0.98 2.67
C TYR A 132 -1.81 -1.96 2.05
N ILE A 133 -1.56 -2.41 0.82
CA ILE A 133 -2.55 -3.23 0.09
C ILE A 133 -2.94 -4.48 0.90
N VAL A 134 -2.00 -5.27 1.44
CA VAL A 134 -2.36 -6.45 2.23
C VAL A 134 -3.07 -6.14 3.55
N VAL A 135 -2.82 -4.97 4.14
CA VAL A 135 -3.50 -4.56 5.39
C VAL A 135 -4.95 -4.21 5.11
N GLU A 136 -5.18 -3.44 4.04
CA GLU A 136 -6.53 -3.13 3.57
C GLU A 136 -7.27 -4.42 3.19
N MET A 137 -6.62 -5.35 2.47
CA MET A 137 -7.22 -6.65 2.16
C MET A 137 -7.54 -7.47 3.39
N ALA A 138 -6.63 -7.57 4.35
CA ALA A 138 -6.85 -8.31 5.59
C ALA A 138 -8.05 -7.76 6.36
N ARG A 139 -8.21 -6.43 6.41
CA ARG A 139 -9.37 -5.79 7.06
C ARG A 139 -10.69 -6.20 6.42
N HIS A 140 -10.75 -6.30 5.09
CA HIS A 140 -11.97 -6.70 4.38
C HIS A 140 -12.23 -8.21 4.43
N LEU A 141 -11.19 -9.04 4.34
CA LEU A 141 -11.32 -10.50 4.31
C LEU A 141 -11.49 -11.13 5.69
N LEU A 142 -10.79 -10.59 6.69
CA LEU A 142 -10.66 -11.18 8.03
C LEU A 142 -11.40 -10.37 9.10
N GLY A 143 -11.97 -9.21 8.73
CA GLY A 143 -12.73 -8.34 9.62
C GLY A 143 -11.89 -7.26 10.32
N ALA A 144 -12.56 -6.35 11.02
CA ALA A 144 -11.91 -5.17 11.62
C ALA A 144 -10.90 -5.52 12.73
N SER A 145 -11.13 -6.61 13.46
CA SER A 145 -10.29 -7.12 14.55
C SER A 145 -9.15 -8.02 14.07
N TRP A 146 -8.94 -8.17 12.75
CA TRP A 146 -8.03 -9.16 12.18
C TRP A 146 -6.63 -9.18 12.82
N MET A 147 -6.10 -7.99 13.15
CA MET A 147 -4.77 -7.82 13.71
C MET A 147 -4.72 -8.29 15.17
N GLU A 148 -5.71 -7.93 15.98
CA GLU A 148 -5.83 -8.37 17.37
C GLU A 148 -6.00 -9.89 17.42
N ASP A 149 -6.89 -10.43 16.58
CA ASP A 149 -7.14 -11.87 16.47
C ASP A 149 -5.90 -12.62 15.98
N TYR A 150 -5.13 -12.04 15.05
CA TYR A 150 -3.87 -12.61 14.59
C TYR A 150 -2.82 -12.65 15.71
N ILE A 151 -2.62 -11.53 16.42
CA ILE A 151 -1.65 -11.44 17.52
C ILE A 151 -2.01 -12.41 18.65
N ALA A 152 -3.30 -12.48 19.03
CA ALA A 152 -3.77 -13.41 20.05
C ALA A 152 -3.48 -14.87 19.67
N ARG A 153 -3.76 -15.26 18.42
CA ARG A 153 -3.47 -16.60 17.90
C ARG A 153 -1.98 -16.90 17.83
N ALA A 154 -1.16 -15.96 17.33
CA ALA A 154 0.28 -16.13 17.20
C ALA A 154 0.97 -16.26 18.57
N ASN A 155 0.46 -15.57 19.59
CA ASN A 155 0.97 -15.69 20.96
C ASN A 155 0.52 -17.00 21.64
N ASN A 156 -0.64 -17.56 21.25
CA ASN A 156 -1.24 -18.75 21.86
C ASN A 156 -0.66 -20.08 21.32
N GLY A 157 0.67 -20.21 21.34
CA GLY A 157 1.38 -21.41 20.89
C GLY A 157 2.89 -21.41 21.20
N GLY A 158 3.40 -20.35 21.84
CA GLY A 158 4.83 -20.13 22.05
C GLY A 158 5.52 -19.67 20.77
N ILE A 159 6.05 -18.44 20.77
CA ILE A 159 6.94 -17.99 19.70
C ILE A 159 8.22 -18.81 19.83
N GLU A 160 8.46 -19.76 18.93
CA GLU A 160 9.76 -20.42 18.82
C GLU A 160 10.81 -19.36 18.48
N ARG A 161 11.62 -19.00 19.48
CA ARG A 161 12.75 -18.09 19.29
C ARG A 161 13.89 -18.89 18.69
N VAL A 162 14.07 -18.78 17.38
CA VAL A 162 15.31 -19.19 16.73
C VAL A 162 16.37 -18.13 17.08
N LEU A 163 17.09 -18.38 18.17
CA LEU A 163 18.31 -17.64 18.50
C LEU A 163 19.40 -18.14 17.53
N LEU A 164 19.81 -17.27 16.60
CA LEU A 164 21.00 -17.46 15.77
C LEU A 164 22.27 -17.12 16.56
#